data_AF-A0A2U3R7L2-F1
#
_entry.id   AF-A0A2U3R7L2-F1
#
_cell.length_a   1.000
_cell.length_b   1.000
_cell.length_c   1.000
_cell.angle_alpha   90.00
_cell.angle_beta   90.00
_cell.angle_gamma   90.00
#
_symmetry.space_group_name_H-M   'P 1'
#
loop_
_entity.id
_entity.type
_entity.pdbx_description
1 polymer ?
#
loop_
_entity_poly.entity_id
_entity_poly.type
_entity_poly.pdbx_seq_one_letter_code
_entity_poly.pdbx_strand_id
1 'polypeptide(L)'
;MKEIRFEEKIWHIPKTKSKSGKTLYIGLADALITILKYLKQETNSEWVLPSPRDNSKHWLNETIQCAWDKIRKKARIPNVTIHDLRRTFATWSINNGEELQTIAEMLGHSRISTTAKFYTKISVDKVKAATNKVVNNILTSDNANTELDKIIPEILASLGCKEERQIINSLSEK
;
A
#
# COMPACT_ATOMS: atom_id res chain seq x y z
N MET A 1 21.51 -17.47 2.62
CA MET A 1 20.91 -17.01 1.33
C MET A 1 19.87 -17.95 0.71
N LYS A 2 19.64 -19.16 1.25
CA LYS A 2 18.74 -20.18 0.66
C LYS A 2 17.26 -19.78 0.54
N GLU A 3 16.87 -18.65 1.12
CA GLU A 3 15.49 -18.15 1.17
C GLU A 3 15.18 -17.16 0.03
N ILE A 4 16.18 -16.59 -0.63
CA ILE A 4 15.99 -15.60 -1.69
C ILE A 4 16.24 -16.26 -3.04
N ARG A 5 15.23 -16.24 -3.90
CA ARG A 5 15.29 -16.69 -5.29
C ARG A 5 15.50 -15.45 -6.16
N PHE A 6 16.74 -15.21 -6.58
CA PHE A 6 17.10 -13.96 -7.25
C PHE A 6 16.53 -13.86 -8.66
N GLU A 7 16.43 -14.99 -9.36
CA GLU A 7 15.90 -15.12 -10.71
C GLU A 7 14.39 -14.81 -10.73
N GLU A 8 13.68 -15.36 -9.75
CA GLU A 8 12.23 -15.16 -9.57
C GLU A 8 11.91 -13.84 -8.85
N LYS A 9 12.92 -13.16 -8.29
CA LYS A 9 12.78 -11.96 -7.44
C LYS A 9 11.84 -12.18 -6.25
N ILE A 10 11.92 -13.35 -5.63
CA ILE A 10 11.05 -13.74 -4.52
C ILE A 10 11.87 -14.04 -3.27
N TRP A 11 11.42 -13.51 -2.14
CA TRP A 11 11.84 -13.98 -0.82
C TRP A 11 10.82 -15.00 -0.29
N HIS A 12 11.28 -16.24 -0.16
CA HIS A 12 10.53 -17.35 0.40
C HIS A 12 10.83 -17.49 1.90
N ILE A 13 9.80 -17.28 2.73
CA ILE A 13 9.88 -17.42 4.18
C ILE A 13 9.12 -18.70 4.57
N PRO A 14 9.82 -19.75 5.04
CA PRO A 14 9.17 -21.00 5.39
C PRO A 14 8.27 -20.85 6.63
N LYS A 15 7.24 -21.69 6.73
CA LYS A 15 6.31 -21.71 7.88
C LYS A 15 7.00 -21.74 9.25
N THR A 16 8.17 -22.38 9.35
CA THR A 16 8.94 -22.50 10.60
C THR A 16 9.53 -21.18 11.09
N LYS A 17 9.71 -20.21 10.18
CA LYS A 17 10.24 -18.87 10.48
C LYS A 17 9.18 -17.78 10.42
N SER A 18 7.97 -18.11 9.98
CA SER A 18 6.84 -17.19 9.90
C SER A 18 6.10 -17.12 11.24
N LYS A 19 5.92 -15.92 11.78
CA LYS A 19 5.11 -15.68 13.00
C LYS A 19 3.65 -16.18 12.87
N SER A 20 3.19 -16.38 11.65
CA SER A 20 1.82 -16.81 11.36
C SER A 20 1.65 -18.32 11.12
N GLY A 21 2.76 -19.09 11.11
CA GLY A 21 2.74 -20.51 10.77
C GLY A 21 2.43 -20.82 9.30
N LYS A 22 2.37 -19.81 8.42
CA LYS A 22 2.19 -19.95 6.98
C LYS A 22 3.48 -19.63 6.23
N THR A 23 3.75 -20.35 5.16
CA THR A 23 4.80 -19.99 4.21
C THR A 23 4.42 -18.70 3.51
N LEU A 24 5.36 -17.75 3.40
CA LEU A 24 5.16 -16.48 2.72
C LEU A 24 6.08 -16.38 1.51
N TYR A 25 5.57 -15.78 0.44
CA TYR A 25 6.31 -15.43 -0.75
C TYR A 25 6.20 -13.92 -0.92
N ILE A 26 7.31 -13.21 -0.78
CA ILE A 26 7.35 -11.75 -0.85
C ILE A 26 8.09 -11.36 -2.14
N GLY A 27 7.42 -10.60 -3.01
CA GLY A 27 8.03 -10.03 -4.20
C GLY A 27 9.09 -8.98 -3.84
N LEU A 28 10.22 -9.01 -4.53
CA LEU A 28 11.35 -8.11 -4.33
C LEU A 28 11.46 -7.15 -5.53
N ALA A 29 11.54 -5.86 -5.25
CA ALA A 29 11.80 -4.86 -6.29
C ALA A 29 13.22 -5.03 -6.87
N ASP A 30 13.39 -4.66 -8.14
CA ASP A 30 14.69 -4.76 -8.83
C ASP A 30 15.81 -4.00 -8.12
N ALA A 31 15.53 -2.79 -7.64
CA ALA A 31 16.47 -2.01 -6.86
C ALA A 31 16.92 -2.75 -5.59
N LEU A 32 16.00 -3.47 -4.92
CA LEU A 32 16.32 -4.25 -3.74
C LEU A 32 17.19 -5.47 -4.09
N ILE A 33 16.89 -6.15 -5.20
CA ILE A 33 17.71 -7.27 -5.70
C ILE A 33 19.16 -6.82 -5.95
N THR A 34 19.35 -5.68 -6.61
CA THR A 34 20.68 -5.10 -6.85
C THR A 34 21.43 -4.86 -5.55
N ILE A 35 20.78 -4.25 -4.56
CA ILE A 35 21.37 -3.99 -3.24
C ILE A 35 21.72 -5.30 -2.52
N LEU A 36 20.84 -6.29 -2.53
CA LEU A 36 21.08 -7.57 -1.86
C LEU A 36 22.23 -8.36 -2.50
N LYS A 37 22.37 -8.31 -3.83
CA LYS A 37 23.50 -8.90 -4.55
C LYS A 37 24.82 -8.22 -4.16
N TYR A 38 24.83 -6.90 -4.16
CA TYR A 38 26.00 -6.11 -3.75
C TYR A 38 26.40 -6.44 -2.31
N LEU A 39 25.47 -6.36 -1.35
CA LEU A 39 25.76 -6.66 0.06
C LEU A 39 26.27 -8.09 0.27
N LYS A 40 25.80 -9.05 -0.52
CA LYS A 40 26.28 -10.42 -0.44
C LYS A 40 27.70 -10.58 -0.97
N GLN A 41 28.08 -9.86 -2.02
CA GLN A 41 29.44 -9.90 -2.56
C GLN A 41 30.47 -9.38 -1.55
N GLU A 42 30.07 -8.42 -0.71
CA GLU A 42 30.90 -7.87 0.36
C GLU A 42 31.07 -8.81 1.58
N THR A 43 30.44 -10.00 1.58
CA THR A 43 30.56 -10.93 2.72
C THR A 43 30.57 -12.41 2.37
N ASN A 44 31.52 -13.12 2.99
CA ASN A 44 31.59 -14.58 2.98
C ASN A 44 30.60 -15.26 3.95
N SER A 45 29.80 -14.50 4.70
CA SER A 45 28.79 -15.03 5.63
C SER A 45 27.62 -15.74 4.94
N GLU A 46 26.95 -16.65 5.63
CA GLU A 46 25.64 -17.15 5.19
C GLU A 46 24.57 -16.03 5.11
N TRP A 47 24.70 -14.99 5.93
CA TRP A 47 23.76 -13.89 6.11
C TRP A 47 24.08 -12.72 5.17
N VAL A 48 23.02 -12.04 4.68
CA VAL A 48 23.18 -10.82 3.86
C VAL A 48 23.56 -9.62 4.74
N LEU A 49 23.09 -9.60 5.98
CA LEU A 49 23.44 -8.60 6.99
C LEU A 49 24.12 -9.32 8.17
N PRO A 50 25.42 -9.64 8.05
CA PRO A 50 26.16 -10.33 9.09
C PRO A 50 26.47 -9.39 10.26
N SER A 51 26.47 -9.93 11.47
CA SER A 51 26.82 -9.17 12.67
C SER A 51 28.25 -8.63 12.54
N PRO A 52 28.49 -7.33 12.78
CA PRO A 52 29.83 -6.75 12.71
C PRO A 52 30.84 -7.39 13.68
N ARG A 53 30.35 -8.06 14.73
CA ARG A 53 31.19 -8.72 15.74
C ARG A 53 31.43 -10.21 15.46
N ASP A 54 30.56 -10.83 14.68
CA ASP A 54 30.59 -12.27 14.44
C ASP A 54 29.93 -12.57 13.09
N ASN A 55 30.77 -12.84 12.08
CA ASN A 55 30.32 -13.05 10.71
C ASN A 55 29.49 -14.34 10.55
N SER A 56 29.42 -15.21 11.55
CA SER A 56 28.56 -16.40 11.54
C SER A 56 27.09 -16.10 11.93
N LYS A 57 26.83 -14.92 12.50
CA LYS A 57 25.51 -14.51 13.00
C LYS A 57 24.93 -13.38 12.14
N HIS A 58 23.61 -13.26 12.13
CA HIS A 58 22.93 -12.10 11.55
C HIS A 58 22.92 -10.89 12.49
N TRP A 59 22.55 -9.73 11.96
CA TRP A 59 22.26 -8.55 12.78
C TRP A 59 21.24 -8.83 13.87
N LEU A 60 21.54 -8.35 15.07
CA LEU A 60 20.59 -8.33 16.18
C LEU A 60 19.62 -7.15 16.02
N ASN A 61 18.50 -7.20 16.74
CA ASN A 61 17.50 -6.12 16.71
C ASN A 61 18.10 -4.79 17.17
N GLU A 62 18.99 -4.82 18.16
CA GLU A 62 19.67 -3.65 18.71
C GLU A 62 20.57 -3.00 17.66
N THR A 63 21.23 -3.81 16.81
CA THR A 63 22.04 -3.31 15.68
C THR A 63 21.17 -2.58 14.67
N ILE A 64 20.00 -3.14 14.35
CA ILE A 64 19.01 -2.52 13.45
C ILE A 64 18.51 -1.19 14.02
N GLN A 65 18.18 -1.14 15.32
CA GLN A 65 17.73 0.10 15.98
C GLN A 65 18.84 1.16 15.98
N CYS A 66 20.07 0.79 16.30
CA CYS A 66 21.22 1.70 16.24
C CYS A 66 21.45 2.26 14.83
N ALA A 67 21.33 1.41 13.79
CA ALA A 67 21.46 1.84 12.40
C ALA A 67 20.33 2.80 12.01
N TRP A 68 19.10 2.48 12.41
CA TRP A 68 17.93 3.33 12.17
C TRP A 68 18.07 4.70 12.83
N ASP A 69 18.54 4.77 14.07
CA ASP A 69 18.78 6.04 14.78
C ASP A 69 19.76 6.95 14.05
N LYS A 70 20.84 6.38 13.49
CA LYS A 70 21.80 7.13 12.68
C LYS A 70 21.15 7.68 11.41
N ILE A 71 20.36 6.86 10.71
CA ILE A 71 19.64 7.26 9.49
C ILE A 71 18.66 8.39 9.80
N ARG A 72 17.85 8.26 10.85
CA ARG A 72 16.88 9.28 11.26
C ARG A 72 17.52 10.61 11.61
N LYS A 73 18.61 10.59 12.39
CA LYS A 73 19.36 11.79 12.75
C LYS A 73 19.93 12.48 11.52
N LYS A 74 20.52 11.71 10.59
CA LYS A 74 21.05 12.24 9.32
C LYS A 74 19.96 12.84 8.43
N ALA A 75 18.80 12.18 8.36
CA ALA A 75 17.64 12.64 7.59
C ALA A 75 16.82 13.74 8.31
N ARG A 76 17.16 14.10 9.55
CA ARG A 76 16.48 15.12 10.37
C ARG A 76 14.98 14.84 10.57
N ILE A 77 14.61 13.57 10.71
CA ILE A 77 13.23 13.13 10.94
C ILE A 77 13.07 12.56 12.36
N PRO A 78 12.68 13.40 13.34
CA PRO A 78 12.46 12.93 14.70
C PRO A 78 11.19 12.06 14.80
N ASN A 79 11.07 11.28 15.86
CA ASN A 79 9.84 10.58 16.26
C ASN A 79 9.29 9.51 15.29
N VAL A 80 10.08 9.05 14.32
CA VAL A 80 9.72 7.91 13.47
C VAL A 80 10.43 6.62 13.92
N THR A 81 9.76 5.48 13.81
CA THR A 81 10.26 4.14 14.13
C THR A 81 10.58 3.36 12.86
N ILE A 82 11.35 2.28 12.95
CA ILE A 82 11.60 1.44 11.76
C ILE A 82 10.31 0.83 11.19
N HIS A 83 9.30 0.64 12.05
CA HIS A 83 7.97 0.19 11.62
C HIS A 83 7.22 1.24 10.79
N ASP A 84 7.56 2.52 10.88
CA ASP A 84 7.00 3.56 10.02
C ASP A 84 7.39 3.38 8.56
N LEU A 85 8.53 2.78 8.26
CA LEU A 85 8.90 2.44 6.88
C LEU A 85 7.88 1.47 6.27
N ARG A 86 7.49 0.44 7.02
CA ARG A 86 6.48 -0.53 6.60
C ARG A 86 5.10 0.11 6.45
N ARG A 87 4.73 1.01 7.37
CA ARG A 87 3.48 1.79 7.27
C ARG A 87 3.47 2.66 6.02
N THR A 88 4.57 3.38 5.77
CA THR A 88 4.74 4.26 4.61
C THR A 88 4.62 3.47 3.31
N PHE A 89 5.27 2.31 3.22
CA PHE A 89 5.15 1.42 2.07
C PHE A 89 3.70 1.01 1.81
N ALA A 90 2.98 0.57 2.84
CA ALA A 90 1.56 0.21 2.74
C ALA A 90 0.69 1.39 2.26
N THR A 91 0.87 2.58 2.86
CA THR A 91 0.14 3.79 2.46
C THR A 91 0.42 4.18 1.02
N TRP A 92 1.67 4.10 0.57
CA TRP A 92 2.04 4.38 -0.81
C TRP A 92 1.41 3.39 -1.80
N SER A 93 1.37 2.09 -1.47
CA SER A 93 0.69 1.09 -2.29
C SER A 93 -0.81 1.38 -2.42
N ILE A 94 -1.49 1.73 -1.32
CA ILE A 94 -2.91 2.15 -1.37
C ILE A 94 -3.07 3.40 -2.23
N ASN A 95 -2.16 4.36 -2.10
CA ASN A 95 -2.19 5.59 -2.86
C ASN A 95 -2.00 5.37 -4.37
N ASN A 96 -1.21 4.37 -4.75
CA ASN A 96 -1.04 3.94 -6.13
C ASN A 96 -2.20 3.08 -6.66
N GLY A 97 -3.20 2.76 -5.83
CA GLY A 97 -4.41 2.06 -6.24
C GLY A 97 -4.31 0.54 -6.14
N GLU A 98 -3.30 0.02 -5.43
CA GLU A 98 -3.17 -1.42 -5.18
C GLU A 98 -4.31 -1.95 -4.31
N GLU A 99 -4.74 -3.19 -4.59
CA GLU A 99 -5.77 -3.85 -3.80
C GLU A 99 -5.27 -4.22 -2.40
N LEU A 100 -6.13 -4.11 -1.39
CA LEU A 100 -5.79 -4.45 0.00
C LEU A 100 -5.29 -5.90 0.15
N GLN A 101 -5.78 -6.83 -0.66
CA GLN A 101 -5.30 -8.21 -0.67
C GLN A 101 -3.84 -8.29 -1.14
N THR A 102 -3.53 -7.68 -2.29
CA THR A 102 -2.17 -7.57 -2.83
C THR A 102 -1.22 -6.93 -1.81
N ILE A 103 -1.64 -5.85 -1.16
CA ILE A 103 -0.84 -5.17 -0.13
C ILE A 103 -0.61 -6.08 1.09
N ALA A 104 -1.63 -6.83 1.52
CA ALA A 104 -1.48 -7.77 2.62
C ALA A 104 -0.45 -8.88 2.30
N GLU A 105 -0.45 -9.38 1.06
CA GLU A 105 0.52 -10.36 0.57
C GLU A 105 1.92 -9.77 0.47
N MET A 106 2.09 -8.57 -0.12
CA MET A 106 3.38 -7.86 -0.19
C MET A 106 3.99 -7.62 1.19
N LEU A 107 3.15 -7.34 2.18
CA LEU A 107 3.57 -7.15 3.56
C LEU A 107 3.81 -8.49 4.27
N GLY A 108 3.28 -9.61 3.79
CA GLY A 108 3.33 -10.89 4.49
C GLY A 108 2.43 -10.94 5.72
N HIS A 109 1.30 -10.22 5.70
CA HIS A 109 0.28 -10.30 6.74
C HIS A 109 -0.57 -11.56 6.54
N SER A 110 -0.69 -12.38 7.58
CA SER A 110 -1.51 -13.61 7.54
C SER A 110 -3.01 -13.38 7.56
N ARG A 111 -3.43 -12.17 7.95
CA ARG A 111 -4.82 -11.72 7.96
C ARG A 111 -4.92 -10.37 7.26
N ILE A 112 -5.81 -10.30 6.27
CA ILE A 112 -6.16 -9.05 5.58
C ILE A 112 -6.66 -8.00 6.58
N SER A 113 -7.33 -8.43 7.66
CA SER A 113 -7.80 -7.52 8.72
C SER A 113 -6.69 -6.73 9.41
N THR A 114 -5.43 -7.21 9.43
CA THR A 114 -4.27 -6.46 9.93
C THR A 114 -3.82 -5.39 8.94
N THR A 115 -4.05 -5.55 7.64
CA THR A 115 -3.82 -4.49 6.65
C THR A 115 -4.99 -3.50 6.67
N ALA A 116 -6.23 -4.02 6.68
CA ALA A 116 -7.43 -3.19 6.71
C ALA A 116 -7.48 -2.29 7.96
N LYS A 117 -7.26 -2.84 9.16
CA LYS A 117 -7.37 -2.09 10.42
C LYS A 117 -6.40 -0.89 10.54
N PHE A 118 -5.23 -0.98 9.92
CA PHE A 118 -4.20 0.06 10.06
C PHE A 118 -4.16 1.05 8.90
N TYR A 119 -4.73 0.70 7.73
CA TYR A 119 -4.50 1.46 6.50
C TYR A 119 -5.76 1.82 5.71
N THR A 120 -6.96 1.50 6.20
CA THR A 120 -8.25 1.94 5.60
C THR A 120 -8.57 3.43 5.80
N LYS A 121 -7.59 4.27 6.10
CA LYS A 121 -7.76 5.72 5.98
C LYS A 121 -7.72 6.08 4.49
N ILE A 122 -8.71 5.58 3.75
CA ILE A 122 -8.93 5.89 2.34
C ILE A 122 -9.20 7.39 2.29
N SER A 123 -8.47 8.12 1.45
CA SER A 123 -8.74 9.53 1.27
C SER A 123 -10.17 9.72 0.75
N VAL A 124 -10.88 10.72 1.26
CA VAL A 124 -12.23 11.07 0.79
C VAL A 124 -12.24 11.26 -0.73
N ASP A 125 -11.14 11.78 -1.29
CA ASP A 125 -10.96 11.96 -2.74
C ASP A 125 -10.97 10.64 -3.52
N LYS A 126 -10.35 9.58 -2.99
CA LYS A 126 -10.37 8.25 -3.61
C LYS A 126 -11.76 7.63 -3.54
N VAL A 127 -12.48 7.80 -2.42
CA VAL A 127 -13.87 7.35 -2.29
C VAL A 127 -14.72 8.07 -3.33
N LYS A 128 -14.63 9.40 -3.41
CA LYS A 128 -15.37 10.22 -4.38
C LYS A 128 -15.06 9.80 -5.82
N ALA A 129 -13.79 9.61 -6.17
CA ALA A 129 -13.38 9.17 -7.50
C ALA A 129 -13.92 7.77 -7.85
N ALA A 130 -13.86 6.81 -6.91
CA ALA A 130 -14.38 5.47 -7.11
C ALA A 130 -15.90 5.46 -7.28
N THR A 131 -16.63 6.20 -6.45
CA THR A 131 -18.08 6.38 -6.57
C THR A 131 -18.44 6.98 -7.94
N ASN A 132 -17.78 8.07 -8.33
CA ASN A 132 -18.03 8.70 -9.64
C ASN A 132 -17.75 7.74 -10.80
N LYS A 133 -16.68 6.94 -10.73
CA LYS A 133 -16.35 5.95 -11.76
C LYS A 133 -17.44 4.88 -11.90
N VAL A 134 -17.93 4.34 -10.78
CA VAL A 134 -19.00 3.32 -10.80
C VAL A 134 -20.29 3.91 -11.36
N VAL A 135 -20.69 5.09 -10.89
CA VAL A 135 -21.91 5.77 -11.37
C VAL A 135 -21.80 6.07 -12.86
N ASN A 136 -20.68 6.64 -13.32
CA ASN A 136 -20.47 6.92 -14.74
C ASN A 136 -20.52 5.65 -15.60
N ASN A 137 -19.91 4.57 -15.13
CA ASN A 137 -19.96 3.29 -15.85
C ASN A 137 -21.39 2.79 -16.01
N ILE A 138 -22.23 2.86 -14.95
CA ILE A 138 -23.66 2.48 -14.99
C ILE A 138 -24.41 3.36 -16.00
N LEU A 139 -24.20 4.68 -15.96
CA LEU A 139 -24.85 5.61 -16.88
C LEU A 139 -24.46 5.36 -18.34
N THR A 140 -23.19 5.02 -18.60
CA THR A 140 -22.70 4.74 -19.97
C THR A 140 -23.04 3.34 -20.48
N SER A 141 -23.21 2.33 -19.61
CA SER A 141 -23.48 0.95 -20.04
C SER A 141 -24.89 0.76 -20.59
N ASP A 142 -25.83 1.63 -20.23
CA ASP A 142 -27.22 1.56 -20.71
C ASP A 142 -27.44 2.28 -22.06
N ASN A 143 -26.38 2.70 -22.76
CA ASN A 143 -26.46 3.45 -24.02
C ASN A 143 -27.30 4.75 -23.93
N ALA A 144 -27.60 5.18 -22.71
CA ALA A 144 -28.28 6.41 -22.44
C ALA A 144 -27.20 7.51 -22.44
N ASN A 145 -27.21 8.36 -23.47
CA ASN A 145 -26.74 9.73 -23.30
C ASN A 145 -27.71 10.40 -22.32
N THR A 146 -27.63 10.02 -21.05
CA THR A 146 -28.45 10.57 -19.98
C THR A 146 -27.89 11.95 -19.70
N GLU A 147 -28.38 12.95 -20.42
CA GLU A 147 -28.21 14.34 -20.00
C GLU A 147 -28.96 14.49 -18.67
N LEU A 148 -28.25 14.29 -17.57
CA LEU A 148 -28.79 14.40 -16.21
C LEU A 148 -29.55 15.73 -16.05
N ASP A 149 -29.06 16.79 -16.69
CA ASP A 149 -29.68 18.12 -16.72
C ASP A 149 -31.11 18.13 -17.31
N LYS A 150 -31.44 17.18 -18.21
CA LYS A 150 -32.78 17.05 -18.79
C LYS A 150 -33.74 16.24 -17.91
N ILE A 151 -33.23 15.31 -17.12
CA ILE A 151 -34.05 14.38 -16.31
C ILE A 151 -34.21 14.86 -14.86
N ILE A 152 -33.22 15.58 -14.33
CA ILE A 152 -33.25 16.16 -12.98
C ILE A 152 -34.53 17.00 -12.73
N PRO A 153 -34.97 17.88 -13.64
CA PRO A 153 -36.20 18.65 -13.44
C PRO A 153 -37.44 17.76 -13.28
N GLU A 154 -37.58 16.70 -14.08
CA GLU A 154 -38.71 15.76 -14.01
C GLU A 154 -38.71 14.96 -12.71
N ILE A 155 -37.54 14.49 -12.27
CA ILE A 155 -37.39 13.79 -10.98
C ILE A 155 -37.76 14.74 -9.83
N LEU A 156 -37.24 15.97 -9.83
CA LEU A 156 -37.52 16.96 -8.78
C LEU A 156 -39.00 17.34 -8.72
N ALA A 157 -39.64 17.50 -9.88
CA ALA A 157 -41.08 17.73 -9.98
C ALA A 157 -41.89 16.55 -9.43
N SER A 158 -41.49 15.31 -9.75
CA SER A 158 -42.16 14.09 -9.26
C SER A 158 -42.04 13.89 -7.74
N LEU A 159 -40.95 14.39 -7.13
CA LEU A 159 -40.70 14.35 -5.69
C LEU A 159 -41.38 15.51 -4.94
N GLY A 160 -42.08 16.42 -5.64
CA GLY A 160 -42.79 17.56 -5.05
C GLY A 160 -41.87 18.66 -4.48
N CYS A 161 -40.59 18.69 -4.90
CA CYS A 161 -39.62 19.70 -4.44
C CYS A 161 -39.87 21.04 -5.14
N LYS A 162 -40.44 22.02 -4.43
CA LYS A 162 -40.80 23.35 -4.96
C LYS A 162 -39.61 24.30 -5.26
N GLU A 163 -38.38 23.88 -5.06
CA GLU A 163 -37.18 24.72 -5.13
C GLU A 163 -36.35 24.50 -6.42
N GLU A 164 -37.04 24.31 -7.54
CA GLU A 164 -36.47 23.95 -8.85
C GLU A 164 -35.39 24.94 -9.37
N ARG A 165 -35.43 26.23 -9.00
CA ARG A 165 -34.52 27.24 -9.57
C ARG A 165 -33.23 27.50 -8.78
N GLN A 166 -33.19 27.21 -7.48
CA GLN A 166 -32.00 27.50 -6.66
C GLN A 166 -30.93 26.40 -6.77
N ILE A 167 -31.33 25.14 -6.90
CA ILE A 167 -30.40 24.01 -6.98
C ILE A 167 -29.70 23.96 -8.34
N ILE A 168 -30.42 24.20 -9.44
CA ILE A 168 -29.88 24.16 -10.81
C ILE A 168 -28.81 25.26 -11.01
N ASN A 169 -29.04 26.49 -10.52
CA ASN A 169 -28.07 27.58 -10.62
C ASN A 169 -26.79 27.33 -9.80
N SER A 170 -26.87 26.53 -8.72
CA SER A 170 -25.69 26.20 -7.89
C SER A 170 -24.80 25.12 -8.50
N LEU A 171 -25.30 24.36 -9.48
CA LEU A 171 -24.59 23.28 -10.16
C LEU A 171 -23.87 23.73 -11.43
N SER A 172 -24.24 24.88 -12.03
CA SER A 172 -23.57 25.43 -13.22
C SER A 172 -22.38 26.36 -12.91
N GLU A 173 -22.15 26.74 -11.64
CA GLU A 173 -21.07 27.66 -11.21
C GLU A 173 -19.82 26.95 -10.62
N LYS A 174 -19.62 25.64 -10.86
CA LYS A 174 -18.39 24.92 -10.47
C LYS A 174 -17.80 24.12 -11.61
#